data_AF-A0A2M7NA98-F1
#
_entry.id   AF-A0A2M7NA98-F1
#
_cell.length_a   1.000
_cell.length_b   1.000
_cell.length_c   1.000
_cell.angle_alpha   90.00
_cell.angle_beta   90.00
_cell.angle_gamma   90.00
#
_symmetry.space_group_name_H-M   'P 1'
#
loop_
_entity.id
_entity.type
_entity.pdbx_description
1 polymer ?
#
loop_
_entity_poly.entity_id
_entity_poly.type
_entity_poly.pdbx_seq_one_letter_code
_entity_poly.pdbx_strand_id
1 'polypeptide(L)'
;ALRAQQTAAALTDQFTLTPAIAPGASVHAVLQAVRWPNMMGTVLVVGHQPTLGSVAATLLGSGQVSLRIKKSALWWFSRNAGSNDTTLRLVIAPDFL
;
A
#
# COMPACT_ATOMS: atom_id res chain seq x y z
N ALA A 1 -0.62 -15.61 2.92
CA ALA A 1 -0.67 -15.98 1.49
C ALA A 1 0.75 -15.98 0.93
N LEU A 2 1.27 -17.16 0.57
CA LEU A 2 2.66 -17.36 0.11
C LEU A 2 3.07 -16.42 -1.03
N ARG A 3 2.13 -16.11 -1.94
CA ARG A 3 2.37 -15.23 -3.10
C ARG A 3 2.86 -13.82 -2.72
N ALA A 4 2.33 -13.21 -1.66
CA ALA A 4 2.78 -11.87 -1.23
C ALA A 4 4.21 -11.91 -0.66
N GLN A 5 4.53 -12.99 0.07
CA GLN A 5 5.87 -13.18 0.62
C GLN A 5 6.90 -13.40 -0.50
N GLN A 6 6.55 -14.19 -1.52
CA GLN A 6 7.39 -14.38 -2.71
C GLN A 6 7.63 -13.06 -3.46
N THR A 7 6.62 -12.21 -3.60
CA THR A 7 6.80 -10.88 -4.20
C THR A 7 7.72 -9.99 -3.36
N ALA A 8 7.58 -9.98 -2.03
CA ALA A 8 8.48 -9.22 -1.15
C ALA A 8 9.92 -9.75 -1.21
N ALA A 9 10.10 -11.07 -1.15
CA ALA A 9 11.39 -11.74 -1.20
C ALA A 9 12.14 -11.52 -2.53
N ALA A 10 11.41 -11.27 -3.62
CA ALA A 10 12.01 -10.89 -4.90
C ALA A 10 12.57 -9.46 -4.92
N LEU A 11 12.15 -8.60 -3.97
CA LEU A 11 12.60 -7.20 -3.87
C LEU A 11 13.66 -7.00 -2.79
N THR A 12 13.56 -7.75 -1.68
CA THR A 12 14.49 -7.67 -0.55
C THR A 12 14.38 -8.91 0.33
N ASP A 13 15.48 -9.28 0.99
CA ASP A 13 15.52 -10.28 2.06
C ASP A 13 15.09 -9.70 3.43
N GLN A 14 15.02 -8.37 3.55
CA GLN A 14 14.66 -7.66 4.77
C GLN A 14 13.22 -7.17 4.72
N PHE A 15 12.28 -8.02 5.13
CA PHE A 15 10.87 -7.65 5.28
C PHE A 15 10.26 -8.22 6.55
N THR A 16 9.18 -7.59 7.02
CA THR A 16 8.41 -8.05 8.18
C THR A 16 7.07 -8.61 7.73
N LEU A 17 6.65 -9.72 8.34
CA LEU A 17 5.29 -10.25 8.19
C LEU A 17 4.39 -9.68 9.29
N THR A 18 3.19 -9.25 8.94
CA THR A 18 2.21 -8.75 9.90
C THR A 18 0.78 -9.16 9.52
N PRO A 19 -0.06 -9.56 10.50
CA PRO A 19 -1.47 -9.83 10.23
C PRO A 19 -2.26 -8.57 9.81
N ALA A 20 -1.73 -7.38 10.09
CA ALA A 20 -2.36 -6.10 9.76
C ALA A 20 -2.51 -5.83 8.25
N ILE A 21 -1.84 -6.63 7.40
CA ILE A 21 -1.96 -6.56 5.94
C ILE A 21 -2.52 -7.86 5.32
N ALA A 22 -3.01 -8.79 6.14
CA ALA A 22 -3.60 -10.04 5.69
C ALA A 22 -4.91 -9.78 4.90
N PRO A 23 -5.34 -10.72 4.02
CA PRO A 23 -6.66 -10.63 3.39
C PRO A 23 -7.77 -10.41 4.43
N GLY A 24 -8.63 -9.42 4.19
CA GLY A 24 -9.70 -9.04 5.12
C GLY A 24 -9.28 -8.01 6.18
N ALA A 25 -8.01 -7.64 6.27
CA ALA A 25 -7.58 -6.54 7.12
C ALA A 25 -8.24 -5.21 6.69
N SER A 26 -8.53 -4.36 7.67
CA SER A 26 -9.11 -3.05 7.45
C SER A 26 -8.08 -2.06 6.91
N VAL A 27 -8.54 -1.01 6.21
CA VAL A 27 -7.69 0.10 5.77
C VAL A 27 -6.94 0.72 6.95
N HIS A 28 -7.62 0.89 8.08
CA HIS A 28 -7.01 1.44 9.29
C HIS A 28 -5.86 0.58 9.80
N ALA A 29 -6.01 -0.75 9.83
CA ALA A 29 -4.96 -1.67 10.26
C ALA A 29 -3.70 -1.54 9.37
N VAL A 30 -3.87 -1.44 8.05
CA VAL A 30 -2.75 -1.26 7.11
C VAL A 30 -2.05 0.09 7.35
N LEU A 31 -2.81 1.19 7.45
CA LEU A 31 -2.24 2.52 7.64
C LEU A 31 -1.49 2.64 8.98
N GLN A 32 -2.02 2.03 10.04
CA GLN A 32 -1.33 1.95 11.34
C GLN A 32 -0.05 1.13 11.26
N ALA A 33 -0.06 -0.02 10.57
CA ALA A 33 1.10 -0.90 10.46
C ALA A 33 2.29 -0.21 9.78
N VAL A 34 2.03 0.66 8.79
CA VAL A 34 3.06 1.47 8.13
C VAL A 34 3.30 2.83 8.80
N ARG A 35 2.66 3.06 9.95
CA ARG A 35 2.70 4.32 10.73
C ARG A 35 2.36 5.55 9.89
N TRP A 36 1.48 5.41 8.89
CA TRP A 36 1.05 6.54 8.06
C TRP A 36 0.19 7.52 8.87
N PRO A 37 0.37 8.84 8.71
CA PRO A 37 1.32 9.51 7.80
C PRO A 37 2.67 9.85 8.46
N ASN A 38 2.90 9.42 9.70
CA ASN A 38 3.97 9.92 10.56
C ASN A 38 5.29 9.14 10.44
N MET A 39 5.37 8.16 9.55
CA MET A 39 6.60 7.39 9.36
C MET A 39 7.67 8.24 8.68
N MET A 40 8.84 8.31 9.29
CA MET A 40 10.05 8.87 8.69
C MET A 40 10.62 7.86 7.68
N GLY A 41 10.31 8.03 6.39
CA GLY A 41 10.84 7.21 5.30
C GLY A 41 9.77 6.64 4.37
N THR A 42 10.17 5.65 3.57
CA THR A 42 9.28 4.97 2.60
C THR A 42 9.03 3.54 3.05
N VAL A 43 7.76 3.12 3.08
CA VAL A 43 7.35 1.75 3.38
C VAL A 43 6.68 1.14 2.15
N LEU A 44 7.14 -0.03 1.72
CA LEU A 44 6.48 -0.82 0.68
C LEU A 44 5.55 -1.85 1.33
N VAL A 45 4.27 -1.81 0.95
CA VAL A 45 3.29 -2.83 1.36
C VAL A 45 3.02 -3.78 0.21
N VAL A 46 3.29 -5.07 0.43
CA VAL A 46 2.94 -6.14 -0.51
C VAL A 46 1.77 -6.93 0.07
N GLY A 47 0.61 -6.85 -0.59
CA GLY A 47 -0.63 -7.37 -0.04
C GLY A 47 -1.65 -7.77 -1.11
N HIS A 48 -2.93 -7.71 -0.75
CA HIS A 48 -4.02 -8.23 -1.57
C HIS A 48 -5.16 -7.23 -1.74
N GLN A 49 -5.92 -7.45 -2.81
CA GLN A 49 -7.25 -6.86 -2.97
C GLN A 49 -8.26 -7.58 -2.06
N PRO A 50 -9.34 -6.91 -1.62
CA PRO A 50 -9.69 -5.52 -1.94
C PRO A 50 -8.94 -4.47 -1.08
N THR A 51 -8.23 -4.92 -0.03
CA THR A 51 -7.66 -4.05 0.99
C THR A 51 -6.71 -2.99 0.40
N LEU A 52 -5.78 -3.37 -0.49
CA LEU A 52 -4.88 -2.39 -1.12
C LEU A 52 -5.63 -1.35 -1.95
N GLY A 53 -6.68 -1.76 -2.67
CA GLY A 53 -7.54 -0.86 -3.43
C GLY A 53 -8.29 0.12 -2.53
N SER A 54 -8.77 -0.34 -1.36
CA SER A 54 -9.45 0.51 -0.39
C SER A 54 -8.51 1.48 0.31
N VAL A 55 -7.27 1.07 0.59
CA VAL A 55 -6.21 1.96 1.08
C VAL A 55 -5.93 3.07 0.07
N ALA A 56 -5.75 2.73 -1.21
CA ALA A 56 -5.53 3.71 -2.27
C ALA A 56 -6.72 4.67 -2.43
N ALA A 57 -7.96 4.16 -2.41
CA ALA A 57 -9.16 4.98 -2.50
C ALA A 57 -9.26 5.99 -1.33
N THR A 58 -8.95 5.53 -0.11
CA THR A 58 -8.94 6.36 1.10
C THR A 58 -7.86 7.44 1.03
N LEU A 59 -6.65 7.07 0.60
CA LEU A 59 -5.52 8.00 0.48
C LEU A 59 -5.74 9.06 -0.60
N LEU A 60 -6.43 8.71 -1.69
CA LEU A 60 -6.83 9.66 -2.74
C LEU A 60 -8.04 10.53 -2.38
N GLY A 61 -8.80 10.16 -1.35
CA GLY A 61 -10.09 10.78 -1.07
C GLY A 61 -11.10 10.60 -2.22
N SER A 62 -11.08 9.46 -2.93
CA SER A 62 -11.86 9.29 -4.17
C SER A 62 -13.37 9.17 -3.98
N GLY A 63 -13.85 9.06 -2.73
CA GLY A 63 -15.24 8.77 -2.40
C GLY A 63 -15.68 7.34 -2.73
N GLN A 64 -14.80 6.51 -3.30
CA GLN A 64 -15.09 5.10 -3.61
C GLN A 64 -14.68 4.18 -2.45
N VAL A 65 -15.34 3.03 -2.36
CA VAL A 65 -15.01 1.99 -1.36
C VAL A 65 -13.66 1.33 -1.65
N SER A 66 -13.30 1.15 -2.93
CA SER A 66 -12.05 0.52 -3.36
C SER A 66 -11.71 0.84 -4.82
N LEU A 67 -10.42 0.88 -5.14
CA LEU A 67 -9.89 0.99 -6.49
C LEU A 67 -9.32 -0.34 -7.00
N ARG A 68 -9.54 -0.65 -8.28
CA ARG A 68 -8.95 -1.85 -8.90
C ARG A 68 -7.47 -1.59 -9.26
N ILE A 69 -6.59 -2.13 -8.43
CA ILE A 69 -5.15 -2.24 -8.66
C ILE A 69 -4.85 -3.61 -9.26
N LYS A 70 -4.21 -3.65 -10.44
CA LYS A 70 -3.78 -4.90 -11.10
C LYS A 70 -2.69 -5.58 -10.26
N LYS A 71 -2.62 -6.93 -10.32
CA LYS A 71 -1.52 -7.69 -9.71
C LYS A 71 -0.18 -7.15 -10.23
N SER A 72 0.80 -7.01 -9.34
CA SER A 72 2.14 -6.47 -9.65
C SER A 72 2.19 -4.98 -9.99
N ALA A 73 1.10 -4.22 -9.93
CA ALA A 73 1.17 -2.76 -10.10
C ALA A 73 1.78 -2.07 -8.86
N LEU A 74 2.48 -0.95 -9.08
CA LEU A 74 3.03 -0.11 -8.01
C LEU A 74 2.24 1.20 -7.91
N TRP A 75 1.86 1.58 -6.70
CA TRP A 75 1.22 2.86 -6.39
C TRP A 75 1.99 3.53 -5.26
N TRP A 76 2.52 4.73 -5.49
CA TRP A 76 3.33 5.46 -4.52
C TRP A 76 2.62 6.72 -4.04
N PHE A 77 2.30 6.73 -2.74
CA PHE A 77 1.75 7.88 -2.04
C PHE A 77 2.78 8.52 -1.11
N SER A 78 2.66 9.83 -0.91
CA SER A 78 3.42 10.55 0.12
C SER A 78 2.58 11.64 0.77
N ARG A 79 2.95 12.05 1.98
CA ARG A 79 2.44 13.25 2.64
C ARG A 79 3.62 14.12 3.07
N ASN A 80 3.52 15.43 2.87
CA ASN A 80 4.53 16.37 3.33
C ASN A 80 4.30 16.69 4.81
N ALA A 81 5.38 16.81 5.59
CA ALA A 81 5.28 17.24 6.97
C ALA A 81 4.63 18.64 7.05
N GLY A 82 3.59 18.78 7.86
CA GLY A 82 2.85 20.04 8.02
C GLY A 82 1.72 20.28 7.00
N SER A 83 1.53 19.38 6.02
CA SER A 83 0.34 19.37 5.15
C SER A 83 -0.53 18.15 5.44
N ASN A 84 -1.84 18.32 5.30
CA ASN A 84 -2.80 17.22 5.34
C ASN A 84 -3.00 16.55 3.97
N ASP A 85 -2.38 17.09 2.92
CA ASP A 85 -2.55 16.63 1.55
C ASP A 85 -1.78 15.34 1.30
N THR A 86 -2.46 14.38 0.69
CA THR A 86 -1.81 13.18 0.16
C THR A 86 -1.48 13.42 -1.31
N THR A 87 -0.23 13.19 -1.69
CA THR A 87 0.23 13.22 -3.09
C THR A 87 0.37 11.81 -3.62
N LEU A 88 -0.27 11.52 -4.76
CA LEU A 88 0.05 10.35 -5.57
C LEU A 88 1.26 10.69 -6.45
N ARG A 89 2.42 10.13 -6.13
CA ARG A 89 3.69 10.42 -6.83
C ARG A 89 3.83 9.66 -8.14
N LEU A 90 3.42 8.39 -8.12
CA LEU A 90 3.66 7.47 -9.23
C LEU A 90 2.65 6.33 -9.21
N VAL A 91 2.20 5.92 -10.40
CA VAL A 91 1.52 4.65 -10.63
C VAL A 91 2.22 3.95 -11.79
N ILE A 92 2.68 2.73 -11.58
CA ILE A 92 3.27 1.89 -12.62
C ILE A 92 2.36 0.68 -12.84
N ALA A 93 1.85 0.52 -14.06
CA ALA A 93 1.10 -0.67 -14.43
C ALA A 93 2.05 -1.87 -14.59
N PRO A 94 1.56 -3.12 -14.44
CA PRO A 94 2.41 -4.30 -14.50
C PRO A 94 3.17 -4.45 -15.82
N ASP A 95 2.61 -3.88 -16.90
CA ASP A 95 3.19 -3.91 -18.24
C ASP A 95 4.47 -3.05 -18.36
N PHE A 96 4.82 -2.28 -17.32
CA PHE A 96 5.98 -1.39 -17.25
C PHE A 96 6.95 -1.74 -16.10
N LEU A 97 6.88 -2.96 -15.54
CA LEU A 97 7.73 -3.46 -14.45
C LEU A 97 8.51 -4.71 -14.84
#